data_AF-A0A944YQ57-F1
#
_entry.id   AF-A0A944YQ57-F1
#
_cell.length_a   1.000
_cell.length_b   1.000
_cell.length_c   1.000
_cell.angle_alpha   90.00
_cell.angle_beta   90.00
_cell.angle_gamma   90.00
#
_symmetry.space_group_name_H-M   'P 1'
#
loop_
_entity.id
_entity.type
_entity.pdbx_description
1 polymer ?
#
loop_
_entity_poly.entity_id
_entity_poly.type
_entity_poly.pdbx_seq_one_letter_code
_entity_poly.pdbx_strand_id
1 'polypeptide(L)' 'MPHHLCNYAYDLTKKFSSFYNSVHILNEEDEEKKILRLQLIDMFTKVLKNSFDILGITMPEKM' A
#
# COMPACT_ATOMS: atom_id res chain seq x y z
N MET A 1 -15.28 -3.04 -17.18
CA MET A 1 -16.25 -2.46 -16.21
C MET A 1 -15.52 -2.03 -14.93
N PRO A 2 -16.00 -1.01 -14.21
CA PRO A 2 -15.35 -0.43 -13.01
C PRO A 2 -14.96 -1.43 -11.91
N HIS A 3 -15.64 -2.58 -11.86
CA HIS A 3 -15.37 -3.66 -10.89
C HIS A 3 -13.93 -4.18 -10.90
N HIS A 4 -13.23 -4.15 -12.05
CA HIS A 4 -11.85 -4.60 -12.11
C HIS A 4 -10.92 -3.70 -11.27
N LEU A 5 -11.18 -2.40 -11.27
CA LEU A 5 -10.38 -1.44 -10.49
C LEU A 5 -10.70 -1.56 -8.99
N CYS A 6 -11.97 -1.78 -8.62
CA CYS A 6 -12.34 -2.07 -7.24
C CYS A 6 -11.66 -3.35 -6.72
N ASN A 7 -11.69 -4.42 -7.52
CA ASN A 7 -11.03 -5.68 -7.16
C ASN A 7 -9.51 -5.52 -7.06
N TYR A 8 -8.91 -4.78 -7.99
CA TYR A 8 -7.49 -4.45 -7.94
C TYR A 8 -7.13 -3.70 -6.64
N ALA A 9 -7.88 -2.65 -6.30
CA ALA A 9 -7.65 -1.87 -5.09
C ALA A 9 -7.81 -2.72 -3.81
N TYR A 10 -8.79 -3.64 -3.79
CA TYR A 10 -9.00 -4.58 -2.69
C TYR A 10 -7.88 -5.60 -2.55
N ASP A 11 -7.44 -6.20 -3.66
CA ASP A 11 -6.32 -7.15 -3.65
C ASP A 11 -5.02 -6.45 -3.26
N LEU A 12 -4.85 -5.19 -3.67
CA LEU A 12 -3.70 -4.35 -3.35
C LEU A 12 -3.63 -4.10 -1.83
N THR A 13 -4.71 -3.67 -1.17
CA THR A 13 -4.75 -3.49 0.29
C THR A 13 -4.52 -4.78 1.06
N LYS A 14 -5.09 -5.90 0.58
CA LYS A 14 -4.87 -7.22 1.20
C LYS A 14 -3.40 -7.65 1.15
N LYS A 15 -2.72 -7.43 0.01
CA LYS A 15 -1.28 -7.72 -0.14
C LYS A 15 -0.43 -6.85 0.78
N PHE A 16 -0.77 -5.56 0.92
CA PHE A 16 -0.06 -4.66 1.82
C PHE A 16 -0.20 -5.04 3.28
N SER A 17 -1.40 -5.40 3.73
CA SER A 17 -1.60 -5.87 5.10
C SER A 17 -0.75 -7.10 5.40
N SER A 18 -0.68 -8.06 4.45
CA SER A 18 0.20 -9.23 4.58
C SER A 18 1.69 -8.84 4.61
N PHE A 19 2.12 -7.93 3.74
CA PHE A 19 3.48 -7.40 3.72
C PHE A 19 3.86 -6.71 5.03
N TYR A 20 2.99 -5.83 5.54
CA TYR A 20 3.22 -5.08 6.77
C TYR A 20 3.34 -5.99 7.99
N ASN A 21 2.53 -7.07 8.04
CA ASN A 21 2.60 -8.06 9.11
C ASN A 21 3.80 -9.01 9.00
N SER A 22 4.27 -9.30 7.79
CA SER A 22 5.39 -10.24 7.56
C SER A 22 6.76 -9.58 7.66
N VAL A 23 6.83 -8.25 7.56
CA VAL A 23 8.10 -7.52 7.50
C VAL A 23 8.26 -6.64 8.73
N HIS A 24 9.32 -6.89 9.50
CA HIS A 24 9.74 -6.01 10.60
C HIS A 24 10.41 -4.74 10.06
N ILE A 25 9.61 -3.77 9.61
CA ILE A 25 10.09 -2.51 9.01
C ILE A 25 10.88 -1.66 10.02
N LEU A 26 10.45 -1.65 11.28
CA LEU A 26 11.02 -0.78 12.32
C LEU A 26 12.27 -1.36 13.00
N ASN A 27 12.42 -2.69 13.01
CA ASN A 27 13.52 -3.40 13.68
C ASN A 27 14.59 -3.94 12.70
N GLU A 28 14.57 -3.50 11.44
CA GLU A 28 15.61 -3.89 10.49
C GLU A 28 16.92 -3.12 10.80
N GLU A 29 17.98 -3.86 11.11
CA GLU A 29 19.33 -3.30 11.40
C GLU A 29 20.03 -2.78 10.13
N ASP A 30 19.60 -3.26 8.96
CA ASP A 30 20.10 -2.87 7.65
C ASP A 30 19.36 -1.61 7.14
N GLU A 31 20.06 -0.47 7.17
CA GLU A 31 19.49 0.82 6.74
C GLU A 31 19.04 0.83 5.28
N GLU A 32 19.76 0.14 4.38
CA GLU A 32 19.38 0.09 2.96
C GLU A 32 18.06 -0.65 2.78
N LYS A 33 17.88 -1.79 3.46
CA LYS A 33 16.61 -2.53 3.45
C LYS A 33 15.48 -1.73 4.08
N LYS A 34 15.75 -0.98 5.16
CA LYS A 34 14.76 -0.11 5.80
C LYS A 34 14.29 0.98 4.85
N ILE A 35 15.22 1.68 4.18
CA ILE A 35 14.90 2.72 3.19
C ILE A 35 14.09 2.13 2.04
N LEU A 36 14.50 0.98 1.50
CA LEU A 36 13.81 0.32 0.39
C LEU A 36 12.37 -0.06 0.78
N ARG A 37 12.16 -0.58 2.00
CA ARG A 37 10.82 -0.89 2.51
C ARG A 37 9.96 0.36 2.68
N LEU A 38 10.52 1.45 3.20
CA LEU A 38 9.80 2.73 3.32
C LEU A 38 9.40 3.28 1.95
N GLN A 39 10.29 3.22 0.97
CA GLN A 39 9.99 3.62 -0.41
C GLN A 39 8.91 2.74 -1.04
N LEU A 40 8.92 1.44 -0.77
CA LEU A 40 7.88 0.52 -1.25
C LEU A 40 6.50 0.87 -0.67
N ILE A 41 6.44 1.21 0.61
CA ILE A 41 5.21 1.65 1.28
C ILE A 41 4.70 2.96 0.68
N ASP A 42 5.58 3.95 0.48
CA ASP A 42 5.20 5.23 -0.14
C ASP A 42 4.65 5.04 -1.57
N MET A 43 5.32 4.22 -2.37
CA MET A 43 4.86 3.89 -3.73
C MET A 43 3.50 3.16 -3.69
N PHE A 44 3.33 2.23 -2.77
CA PHE A 44 2.06 1.54 -2.54
C PHE A 44 0.92 2.52 -2.22
N THR A 45 1.13 3.43 -1.26
CA THR A 45 0.14 4.44 -0.86
C THR A 45 -0.24 5.35 -2.03
N LYS A 46 0.73 5.75 -2.86
CA LYS A 46 0.47 6.55 -4.07
C LYS A 46 -0.43 5.82 -5.07
N VAL A 47 -0.15 4.55 -5.36
CA VAL A 47 -0.95 3.74 -6.30
C VAL A 47 -2.36 3.52 -5.75
N LEU A 48 -2.49 3.25 -4.45
CA LEU A 48 -3.78 3.06 -3.80
C LEU A 48 -4.62 4.33 -3.84
N LYS A 49 -4.02 5.48 -3.52
CA LYS A 49 -4.69 6.78 -3.57
C LYS A 49 -5.19 7.09 -4.99
N ASN A 50 -4.35 6.90 -6.01
CA ASN A 50 -4.76 7.10 -7.40
C ASN A 50 -5.92 6.19 -7.78
N SER A 51 -5.91 4.93 -7.32
CA SER A 51 -7.00 3.98 -7.58
C SER A 51 -8.31 4.44 -6.93
N PHE A 52 -8.25 4.97 -5.71
CA PHE A 52 -9.39 5.51 -4.98
C PHE A 52 -9.92 6.79 -5.61
N ASP A 53 -9.04 7.69 -6.04
CA ASP A 53 -9.40 8.93 -6.73
C ASP A 53 -10.14 8.63 -8.05
N ILE A 54 -9.69 7.64 -8.82
CA ILE A 54 -10.38 7.19 -10.04
C ILE A 54 -11.77 6.58 -9.73
N LEU A 55 -11.90 5.89 -8.60
CA LEU A 55 -13.17 5.33 -8.12
C LEU A 55 -14.09 6.40 -7.49
N GLY A 56 -13.62 7.63 -7.28
CA GLY A 56 -14.36 8.69 -6.59
C GLY A 56 -14.52 8.44 -5.09
N ILE A 57 -13.64 7.64 -4.49
CA ILE A 57 -13.67 7.27 -3.07
C ILE A 57 -12.62 8.09 -2.31
N THR A 58 -13.01 8.73 -1.21
CA THR A 58 -12.05 9.42 -0.34
C THR A 58 -11.31 8.38 0.52
N MET A 59 -9.99 8.34 0.40
CA MET A 59 -9.16 7.50 1.26
C MET A 59 -9.14 8.07 2.69
N PRO A 60 -9.34 7.24 3.74
CA PRO A 60 -9.19 7.69 5.12
C PRO A 60 -7.74 8.09 5.42
N GLU A 61 -7.55 9.14 6.23
CA GLU A 61 -6.23 9.69 6.58
C GLU A 61 -5.33 8.73 7.34
N LYS A 62 -5.90 7.68 7.93
CA LYS A 62 -5.17 6.58 8.58
C LYS A 62 -5.76 5.25 8.11
N MET A 63 -4.89 4.37 7.62
CA MET A 63 -5.17 2.94 7.48
C MET A 63 -4.88 2.21 8.78
#